data_AF-A0A3B8PZL0-F1
#
_entry.id   AF-A0A3B8PZL0-F1
#
_cell.length_a   1.000
_cell.length_b   1.000
_cell.length_c   1.000
_cell.angle_alpha   90.00
_cell.angle_beta   90.00
_cell.angle_gamma   90.00
#
_symmetry.space_group_name_H-M   'P 1'
#
loop_
_entity.id
_entity.type
_entity.pdbx_description
1 polymer ?
#
loop_
_entity_poly.entity_id
_entity_poly.type
_entity_poly.pdbx_seq_one_letter_code
_entity_poly.pdbx_strand_id
1 'polypeptide(L)'
;MHVPTLAEKLGTTAHLSPLLQKARRLGFGPRELEILAVQRGCSHYSTGDEPSIPLTDETTFPNEELAVALLCPALRYDPHTIRCGAAMLSAPGNRPKRLARLLRMERAVQPGRQIAEAGHHFEPENPFWNQLLDALPPSPSPIPGVLPHPTRYVSMTGFTRNGPGLWTRWIRPTSKP
;
A
#
# COMPACT_ATOMS: atom_id res chain seq x y z
N MET A 1 13.97 22.55 -2.12
CA MET A 1 13.53 21.86 -3.35
C MET A 1 12.12 21.34 -3.11
N HIS A 2 11.18 21.58 -4.02
CA HIS A 2 9.82 21.05 -3.93
C HIS A 2 9.85 19.53 -4.11
N VAL A 3 9.30 18.77 -3.17
CA VAL A 3 9.12 17.32 -3.32
C VAL A 3 7.75 17.10 -3.93
N PRO A 4 7.65 16.51 -5.13
CA PRO A 4 6.38 16.40 -5.80
C PRO A 4 5.44 15.45 -5.05
N THR A 5 4.14 15.66 -5.17
CA THR A 5 3.14 14.71 -4.66
C THR A 5 2.90 13.56 -5.64
N LEU A 6 2.30 12.47 -5.16
CA LEU A 6 1.87 11.39 -6.06
C LEU A 6 0.82 11.89 -7.07
N ALA A 7 -0.08 12.79 -6.66
CA ALA A 7 -1.05 13.41 -7.55
C ALA A 7 -0.37 14.15 -8.71
N GLU A 8 0.65 14.97 -8.42
CA GLU A 8 1.43 15.69 -9.44
C GLU A 8 2.09 14.72 -10.42
N LYS A 9 2.67 13.62 -9.94
CA LYS A 9 3.25 12.59 -10.80
C LYS A 9 2.22 11.86 -11.66
N LEU A 10 1.00 11.69 -11.15
CA LEU A 10 -0.12 11.09 -11.89
C LEU A 10 -0.80 12.10 -12.84
N GLY A 11 -0.37 13.37 -12.89
CA GLY A 11 -1.02 14.40 -13.70
C GLY A 11 -2.39 14.81 -13.16
N THR A 12 -2.59 14.71 -11.85
CA THR A 12 -3.84 15.03 -11.15
C THR A 12 -3.62 16.09 -10.07
N THR A 13 -4.71 16.67 -9.55
CA THR A 13 -4.64 17.65 -8.47
C THR A 13 -4.73 16.95 -7.11
N ALA A 14 -3.77 17.22 -6.23
CA ALA A 14 -3.82 16.79 -4.84
C ALA A 14 -5.08 17.37 -4.15
N HIS A 15 -5.86 16.53 -3.48
CA HIS A 15 -6.99 16.97 -2.67
C HIS A 15 -6.58 17.20 -1.22
N LEU A 16 -7.45 17.87 -0.46
CA LEU A 16 -7.36 17.89 0.99
C LEU A 16 -7.83 16.54 1.53
N SER A 17 -6.89 15.74 2.02
CA SER A 17 -7.14 14.40 2.56
C SER A 17 -7.52 14.44 4.05
N PRO A 18 -8.76 14.09 4.43
CA PRO A 18 -9.14 13.94 5.84
C PRO A 18 -8.32 12.85 6.54
N LEU A 19 -7.97 11.77 5.82
CA LEU A 19 -7.13 10.70 6.35
C LEU A 19 -5.71 11.19 6.69
N LEU A 20 -5.07 11.97 5.81
CA LEU A 20 -3.77 12.55 6.13
C LEU A 20 -3.87 13.64 7.20
N GLN A 21 -5.00 14.35 7.32
CA GLN A 21 -5.24 15.24 8.46
C GLN A 21 -5.35 14.46 9.77
N LYS A 22 -6.04 13.32 9.78
CA LYS A 22 -6.08 12.40 10.93
C LYS A 22 -4.66 11.94 11.30
N ALA A 23 -3.88 11.49 10.32
CA ALA A 23 -2.49 11.08 10.53
C ALA A 23 -1.65 12.21 11.14
N ARG A 24 -1.75 13.44 10.59
CA ARG A 24 -1.04 14.62 11.13
C ARG A 24 -1.42 14.96 12.56
N ARG A 25 -2.70 14.82 12.95
CA ARG A 25 -3.15 15.03 14.34
C ARG A 25 -2.54 14.02 15.32
N LEU A 26 -2.18 12.83 14.84
CA LEU A 26 -1.46 11.82 15.59
C LEU A 26 0.07 12.02 15.53
N GLY A 27 0.55 13.08 14.88
CA GLY A 27 1.98 13.35 14.69
C GLY A 27 2.61 12.59 13.53
N PHE A 28 1.83 11.96 12.64
CA PHE A 28 2.36 11.14 11.56
C PHE A 28 2.55 11.94 10.27
N GLY A 29 3.80 12.06 9.85
CA GLY A 29 4.19 12.38 8.49
C GLY A 29 4.34 11.11 7.64
N PRO A 30 4.81 11.22 6.40
CA PRO A 30 4.91 10.04 5.55
C PRO A 30 5.99 9.05 6.01
N ARG A 31 7.03 9.50 6.73
CA ARG A 31 8.02 8.59 7.34
C ARG A 31 7.40 7.78 8.47
N GLU A 32 6.58 8.41 9.32
CA GLU A 32 5.90 7.74 10.42
C GLU A 32 4.88 6.72 9.91
N LEU A 33 4.20 6.99 8.78
CA LEU A 33 3.33 6.01 8.12
C LEU A 33 4.13 4.79 7.62
N GLU A 34 5.32 4.98 7.05
CA GLU A 34 6.20 3.88 6.64
C GLU A 34 6.67 3.06 7.84
N ILE A 35 7.13 3.72 8.90
CA ILE A 35 7.50 3.08 10.17
C ILE A 35 6.33 2.27 10.71
N LEU A 36 5.12 2.85 10.75
CA LEU A 36 3.94 2.15 11.24
C LEU A 36 3.64 0.92 10.38
N ALA A 37 3.79 0.97 9.06
CA ALA A 37 3.62 -0.19 8.19
C ALA A 37 4.63 -1.31 8.53
N VAL A 38 5.90 -0.96 8.75
CA VAL A 38 6.94 -1.90 9.18
C VAL A 38 6.59 -2.52 10.54
N GLN A 39 6.15 -1.70 11.50
CA GLN A 39 5.70 -2.15 12.82
C GLN A 39 4.46 -3.06 12.74
N ARG A 40 3.63 -2.90 11.72
CA ARG A 40 2.47 -3.77 11.43
C ARG A 40 2.82 -5.06 10.68
N GLY A 41 4.09 -5.28 10.35
CA GLY A 41 4.56 -6.53 9.75
C GLY A 41 5.10 -6.40 8.33
N CYS A 42 5.22 -5.19 7.76
CA CYS A 42 5.92 -4.95 6.48
C CYS A 42 7.45 -4.99 6.63
N SER A 43 8.01 -6.00 7.32
CA SER A 43 9.44 -6.10 7.62
C SER A 43 10.34 -6.15 6.38
N HIS A 44 9.82 -6.62 5.24
CA HIS A 44 10.53 -6.60 3.96
C HIS A 44 10.95 -5.18 3.52
N TYR A 45 10.25 -4.15 4.00
CA TYR A 45 10.54 -2.75 3.72
C TYR A 45 11.20 -2.03 4.90
N SER A 46 11.67 -2.75 5.92
CA SER A 46 12.40 -2.12 7.03
C SER A 46 13.74 -1.54 6.55
N THR A 47 14.09 -0.36 7.09
CA THR A 47 15.41 0.26 6.95
C THR A 47 16.31 0.00 8.16
N GLY A 48 15.79 -0.64 9.21
CA GLY A 48 16.55 -1.12 10.38
C GLY A 48 16.69 -0.09 11.52
N ASP A 49 16.21 1.14 11.30
CA ASP A 49 16.21 2.26 12.23
C ASP A 49 14.82 2.53 12.82
N GLU A 50 13.80 1.72 12.51
CA GLU A 50 12.46 1.90 13.06
C GLU A 50 12.44 1.67 14.58
N PRO A 51 11.75 2.55 15.35
CA PRO A 51 11.63 2.38 16.79
C PRO A 51 10.92 1.06 17.14
N SER A 52 11.38 0.42 18.22
CA SER A 52 10.77 -0.81 18.72
C SER A 52 9.39 -0.58 19.35
N ILE A 53 9.15 0.61 19.88
CA ILE A 53 7.87 1.00 20.48
C ILE A 53 6.88 1.33 19.35
N PRO A 54 5.70 0.68 19.30
CA PRO A 54 4.68 0.98 18.30
C PRO A 54 4.24 2.44 18.34
N LEU A 55 4.15 3.10 17.18
CA LEU A 55 3.69 4.49 17.09
C LEU A 55 2.22 4.66 17.52
N THR A 56 1.38 3.65 17.24
CA THR A 56 -0.01 3.60 17.71
C THR A 56 -0.60 2.19 17.55
N ASP A 57 -1.79 1.95 18.10
CA ASP A 57 -2.55 0.71 17.98
C ASP A 57 -3.50 0.71 16.75
N GLU A 58 -4.03 -0.47 16.42
CA GLU A 58 -4.90 -0.65 15.25
C GLU A 58 -6.29 -0.05 15.48
N THR A 59 -6.69 0.14 16.74
CA THR A 59 -7.95 0.80 17.07
C THR A 59 -7.92 2.29 16.74
N THR A 60 -6.77 2.94 16.93
CA THR A 60 -6.57 4.37 16.69
C THR A 60 -6.33 4.65 15.21
N PHE A 61 -5.49 3.83 14.56
CA PHE A 61 -5.18 3.94 13.13
C PHE A 61 -5.20 2.56 12.45
N PRO A 62 -6.37 2.11 11.96
CA PRO A 62 -6.57 0.78 11.38
C PRO A 62 -5.69 0.50 10.15
N ASN A 63 -5.43 -0.78 9.89
CA ASN A 63 -4.63 -1.21 8.75
C ASN A 63 -5.21 -0.76 7.40
N GLU A 64 -6.54 -0.72 7.24
CA GLU A 64 -7.14 -0.19 6.01
C GLU A 64 -6.87 1.30 5.81
N GLU A 65 -6.88 2.08 6.90
CA GLU A 65 -6.55 3.50 6.88
C GLU A 65 -5.07 3.70 6.58
N LEU A 66 -4.18 2.91 7.19
CA LEU A 66 -2.75 2.95 6.90
C LEU A 66 -2.44 2.63 5.44
N ALA A 67 -3.04 1.56 4.90
CA ALA A 67 -2.87 1.19 3.50
C ALA A 67 -3.26 2.33 2.55
N VAL A 68 -4.40 2.97 2.79
CA VAL A 68 -4.89 4.08 1.95
C VAL A 68 -4.08 5.36 2.16
N ALA A 69 -3.64 5.64 3.39
CA ALA A 69 -2.81 6.81 3.68
C ALA A 69 -1.48 6.76 2.92
N LEU A 70 -0.82 5.60 2.88
CA LEU A 70 0.41 5.35 2.13
C LEU A 70 0.23 5.46 0.60
N LEU A 71 -0.99 5.26 0.11
CA LEU A 71 -1.36 5.37 -1.30
C LEU A 71 -2.05 6.70 -1.65
N CYS A 72 -2.15 7.63 -0.69
CA CYS A 72 -2.89 8.87 -0.87
C CYS A 72 -2.17 9.77 -1.89
N PRO A 73 -2.84 10.22 -2.97
CA PRO A 73 -2.24 11.10 -3.97
C PRO A 73 -1.70 12.42 -3.40
N ALA A 74 -2.27 12.90 -2.28
CA ALA A 74 -1.82 14.11 -1.61
C ALA A 74 -0.51 13.95 -0.81
N LEU A 75 -0.01 12.71 -0.66
CA LEU A 75 1.27 12.43 -0.01
C LEU A 75 2.43 12.72 -0.96
N ARG A 76 3.65 12.90 -0.41
CA ARG A 76 4.87 12.99 -1.22
C ARG A 76 4.98 11.78 -2.14
N TYR A 77 5.47 11.98 -3.35
CA TYR A 77 5.79 10.89 -4.25
C TYR A 77 7.05 10.18 -3.76
N ASP A 78 6.88 8.91 -3.39
CA ASP A 78 7.98 8.04 -2.98
C ASP A 78 7.64 6.56 -3.31
N PRO A 79 8.44 5.88 -4.16
CA PRO A 79 8.21 4.48 -4.51
C PRO A 79 8.28 3.49 -3.34
N HIS A 80 9.03 3.81 -2.27
CA HIS A 80 9.05 3.00 -1.06
C HIS A 80 7.73 3.11 -0.30
N THR A 81 7.20 4.33 -0.09
CA THR A 81 5.87 4.54 0.51
C THR A 81 4.78 3.75 -0.24
N ILE A 82 4.80 3.80 -1.59
CA ILE A 82 3.80 3.11 -2.42
C ILE A 82 3.88 1.59 -2.24
N ARG A 83 5.09 1.02 -2.16
CA ARG A 83 5.29 -0.42 -1.92
C ARG A 83 4.81 -0.84 -0.53
N CYS A 84 5.04 -0.03 0.50
CA CYS A 84 4.47 -0.25 1.83
C CYS A 84 2.94 -0.25 1.77
N GLY A 85 2.34 0.72 1.07
CA GLY A 85 0.89 0.79 0.85
C GLY A 85 0.34 -0.45 0.13
N ALA A 86 1.04 -0.91 -0.91
CA ALA A 86 0.66 -2.11 -1.66
C ALA A 86 0.64 -3.38 -0.80
N ALA A 87 1.66 -3.57 0.04
CA ALA A 87 1.66 -4.68 0.99
C ALA A 87 0.52 -4.56 2.01
N MET A 88 0.35 -3.37 2.60
CA MET A 88 -0.67 -3.08 3.60
C MET A 88 -2.09 -3.24 3.07
N LEU A 89 -2.37 -3.06 1.77
CA LEU A 89 -3.70 -3.35 1.21
C LEU A 89 -4.16 -4.77 1.56
N SER A 90 -3.26 -5.75 1.41
CA SER A 90 -3.52 -7.16 1.70
C SER A 90 -3.21 -7.58 3.15
N ALA A 91 -3.12 -6.62 4.08
CA ALA A 91 -2.94 -6.93 5.50
C ALA A 91 -4.07 -7.85 6.01
N PRO A 92 -3.76 -8.85 6.87
CA PRO A 92 -4.78 -9.71 7.46
C PRO A 92 -5.89 -8.89 8.14
N GLY A 93 -7.15 -9.27 7.91
CA GLY A 93 -8.31 -8.60 8.49
C GLY A 93 -8.86 -7.41 7.69
N ASN A 94 -8.10 -6.88 6.72
CA ASN A 94 -8.60 -5.81 5.86
C ASN A 94 -9.83 -6.24 5.06
N ARG A 95 -10.85 -5.38 5.01
CA ARG A 95 -12.08 -5.65 4.26
C ARG A 95 -12.08 -4.93 2.90
N PRO A 96 -12.17 -5.65 1.76
CA PRO A 96 -12.13 -5.04 0.42
C PRO A 96 -13.11 -3.88 0.21
N LYS A 97 -14.36 -4.02 0.67
CA LYS A 97 -15.38 -2.95 0.57
C LYS A 97 -15.02 -1.69 1.37
N ARG A 98 -14.36 -1.84 2.54
CA ARG A 98 -13.90 -0.69 3.34
C ARG A 98 -12.73 0.01 2.67
N LEU A 99 -11.76 -0.76 2.15
CA LEU A 99 -10.65 -0.24 1.36
C LEU A 99 -11.15 0.51 0.13
N ALA A 100 -12.05 -0.07 -0.67
CA ALA A 100 -12.62 0.60 -1.84
C ALA A 100 -13.33 1.92 -1.48
N ARG A 101 -14.05 1.96 -0.35
CA ARG A 101 -14.65 3.21 0.15
C ARG A 101 -13.58 4.25 0.49
N LEU A 102 -12.54 3.87 1.22
CA LEU A 102 -11.44 4.77 1.60
C LEU A 102 -10.66 5.26 0.38
N LEU A 103 -10.30 4.37 -0.55
CA LEU A 103 -9.61 4.72 -1.80
C LEU A 103 -10.39 5.74 -2.62
N ARG A 104 -11.73 5.63 -2.67
CA ARG A 104 -12.58 6.64 -3.33
C ARG A 104 -12.56 7.98 -2.59
N MET A 105 -12.77 7.96 -1.27
CA MET A 105 -12.77 9.18 -0.45
C MET A 105 -11.44 9.93 -0.54
N GLU A 106 -10.35 9.18 -0.64
CA GLU A 106 -8.99 9.72 -0.71
C GLU A 106 -8.46 9.90 -2.14
N ARG A 107 -9.33 9.83 -3.15
CA ARG A 107 -8.97 9.93 -4.58
C ARG A 107 -7.83 8.99 -5.01
N ALA A 108 -7.59 7.93 -4.25
CA ALA A 108 -6.54 6.95 -4.42
C ALA A 108 -6.99 5.73 -5.25
N VAL A 109 -8.11 5.85 -5.99
CA VAL A 109 -8.65 4.75 -6.80
C VAL A 109 -7.64 4.28 -7.84
N GLN A 110 -6.97 5.19 -8.55
CA GLN A 110 -6.02 4.82 -9.60
C GLN A 110 -4.85 3.97 -9.08
N PRO A 111 -4.09 4.41 -8.05
CA PRO A 111 -3.06 3.54 -7.49
C PRO A 111 -3.63 2.26 -6.86
N GLY A 112 -4.73 2.37 -6.12
CA GLY A 112 -5.35 1.21 -5.46
C GLY A 112 -5.82 0.13 -6.44
N ARG A 113 -6.46 0.51 -7.55
CA ARG A 113 -6.95 -0.41 -8.57
C ARG A 113 -5.80 -1.13 -9.27
N GLN A 114 -4.74 -0.42 -9.63
CA GLN A 114 -3.62 -1.04 -10.35
C GLN A 114 -2.80 -1.98 -9.48
N ILE A 115 -2.64 -1.64 -8.20
CA ILE A 115 -2.05 -2.57 -7.24
C ILE A 115 -2.96 -3.80 -7.09
N ALA A 116 -4.29 -3.63 -7.08
CA ALA A 116 -5.21 -4.75 -7.04
C ALA A 116 -5.19 -5.60 -8.33
N GLU A 117 -5.04 -4.99 -9.51
CA GLU A 117 -4.86 -5.70 -10.79
C GLU A 117 -3.54 -6.50 -10.79
N ALA A 118 -2.45 -5.90 -10.29
CA ALA A 118 -1.19 -6.61 -10.08
C ALA A 118 -1.33 -7.77 -9.07
N GLY A 119 -2.05 -7.54 -7.97
CA GLY A 119 -2.35 -8.56 -6.97
C GLY A 119 -3.12 -9.73 -7.56
N HIS A 120 -4.17 -9.45 -8.33
CA HIS A 120 -4.94 -10.46 -9.06
C HIS A 120 -4.08 -11.24 -10.07
N HIS A 121 -3.17 -10.55 -10.78
CA HIS A 121 -2.28 -11.21 -11.73
C HIS A 121 -1.34 -12.22 -11.05
N PHE A 122 -0.79 -11.90 -9.88
CA PHE A 122 0.16 -12.78 -9.16
C PHE A 122 -0.52 -13.79 -8.22
N GLU A 123 -1.74 -13.52 -7.77
CA GLU A 123 -2.52 -14.38 -6.90
C GLU A 123 -3.99 -14.47 -7.39
N PRO A 124 -4.24 -15.08 -8.55
CA PRO A 124 -5.59 -15.11 -9.16
C PRO A 124 -6.64 -15.81 -8.28
N GLU A 125 -6.20 -16.82 -7.51
CA GLU A 125 -7.04 -17.59 -6.60
C GLU A 125 -7.33 -16.86 -5.27
N ASN A 126 -6.69 -15.72 -5.01
CA ASN A 126 -6.92 -14.98 -3.77
C ASN A 126 -8.19 -14.12 -3.90
N PRO A 127 -9.28 -14.44 -3.18
CA PRO A 127 -10.56 -13.75 -3.34
C PRO A 127 -10.50 -12.27 -2.91
N PHE A 128 -9.51 -11.88 -2.11
CA PHE A 128 -9.33 -10.49 -1.69
C PHE A 128 -9.19 -9.53 -2.89
N TRP A 129 -8.36 -9.90 -3.87
CA TRP A 129 -8.10 -9.03 -5.03
C TRP A 129 -9.35 -8.90 -5.91
N ASN A 130 -10.04 -10.01 -6.17
CA ASN A 130 -11.30 -10.02 -6.91
C ASN A 130 -12.35 -9.12 -6.25
N GLN A 131 -12.58 -9.31 -4.95
CA GLN A 131 -13.54 -8.51 -4.19
C GLN A 131 -13.17 -7.03 -4.13
N LEU A 132 -11.88 -6.69 -4.12
CA LEU A 132 -11.43 -5.30 -4.14
C LEU A 132 -11.65 -4.67 -5.51
N LEU A 133 -11.32 -5.38 -6.58
CA LEU A 133 -11.54 -4.94 -7.96
C LEU A 133 -13.03 -4.75 -8.28
N ASP A 134 -13.88 -5.66 -7.81
CA ASP A 134 -15.34 -5.57 -7.96
C ASP A 134 -15.92 -4.36 -7.21
N ALA A 135 -15.33 -3.98 -6.09
CA ALA A 135 -15.77 -2.84 -5.28
C ALA A 135 -15.21 -1.49 -5.76
N LEU A 136 -14.19 -1.49 -6.62
CA LEU A 136 -13.54 -0.29 -7.14
C LEU A 136 -14.14 0.09 -8.50
N PRO A 137 -14.40 1.37 -8.74
CA PRO A 137 -14.80 1.80 -10.08
C PRO A 137 -13.64 1.58 -11.08
N PRO A 138 -13.94 1.50 -12.39
CA PRO A 138 -12.92 1.56 -13.43
C PRO A 138 -12.06 2.82 -13.27
N SER A 139 -10.78 2.71 -13.63
CA SER A 139 -9.82 3.82 -13.54
C SER A 139 -8.89 3.79 -14.75
N PRO A 140 -8.45 4.94 -15.28
CA PRO A 140 -7.47 4.96 -16.35
C PRO A 140 -6.14 4.34 -15.90
N SER A 141 -5.45 3.71 -16.85
CA SER A 141 -4.06 3.27 -16.67
C SER A 141 -3.18 4.45 -16.20
N PRO A 142 -2.16 4.19 -15.37
CA PRO A 142 -1.32 5.26 -14.85
C PRO A 142 -0.45 5.80 -15.99
N ILE A 143 0.14 6.96 -15.76
CA ILE A 143 1.29 7.37 -16.54
C ILE A 143 2.40 6.31 -16.32
N PRO A 144 2.93 5.68 -17.39
CA PRO A 144 3.98 4.68 -17.27
C PRO A 144 5.18 5.18 -16.45
N GLY A 145 5.69 4.33 -15.56
CA GLY A 145 6.85 4.63 -14.72
C GLY A 145 6.57 5.45 -13.46
N VAL A 146 5.32 5.90 -13.22
CA VAL A 146 4.95 6.57 -11.95
C VAL A 146 4.74 5.57 -10.83
N LEU A 147 3.95 4.51 -11.06
CA LEU A 147 3.75 3.48 -10.06
C LEU A 147 4.82 2.39 -10.19
N PRO A 148 5.32 1.82 -9.07
CA PRO A 148 6.29 0.73 -9.10
C PRO A 148 5.83 -0.41 -10.01
N HIS A 149 6.78 -0.98 -10.74
CA HIS A 149 6.53 -2.16 -11.56
C HIS A 149 5.93 -3.29 -10.71
N PRO A 150 4.95 -4.09 -11.19
CA PRO A 150 4.28 -5.12 -10.40
C PRO A 150 5.21 -6.10 -9.66
N THR A 151 6.36 -6.44 -10.26
CA THR A 151 7.37 -7.31 -9.61
C THR A 151 7.98 -6.73 -8.33
N ARG A 152 7.78 -5.43 -8.07
CA ARG A 152 8.23 -4.76 -6.83
C ARG A 152 7.27 -4.99 -5.65
N TYR A 153 6.11 -5.62 -5.88
CA TYR A 153 5.15 -5.96 -4.83
C TYR A 153 5.20 -7.44 -4.41
N VAL A 154 6.03 -8.24 -5.08
CA VAL A 154 6.15 -9.67 -4.85
C VAL A 154 7.57 -10.06 -4.48
N SER A 155 7.71 -11.12 -3.70
CA SER A 155 8.96 -11.84 -3.55
C SER A 155 8.99 -12.96 -4.57
N MET A 156 10.11 -13.08 -5.29
CA MET A 156 10.36 -14.14 -6.27
C MET A 156 11.61 -14.89 -5.85
N THR A 157 11.51 -16.18 -5.58
CA THR A 157 12.70 -17.03 -5.34
C THR A 157 12.93 -17.93 -6.54
N GLY A 158 14.17 -17.96 -7.05
CA GLY A 158 14.56 -18.81 -8.19
C GLY A 158 14.89 -20.26 -7.82
N PHE A 159 15.09 -20.56 -6.54
CA PHE A 159 15.35 -21.91 -6.03
C PHE A 159 14.38 -22.24 -4.89
N THR A 160 13.76 -23.40 -4.97
CA THR A 160 12.96 -23.99 -3.89
C THR A 160 13.69 -25.19 -3.30
N ARG A 161 13.22 -25.70 -2.15
CA ARG A 161 13.75 -26.91 -1.53
C ARG A 161 13.64 -28.17 -2.42
N ASN A 162 12.80 -28.11 -3.46
CA ASN A 162 12.57 -29.19 -4.44
C ASN A 162 13.27 -28.95 -5.79
N GLY A 163 14.18 -27.97 -5.88
CA GLY A 163 14.91 -27.63 -7.11
C GLY A 163 14.52 -26.27 -7.70
N PRO A 164 14.94 -25.97 -8.96
CA PRO A 164 14.61 -24.72 -9.63
C PRO A 164 13.08 -24.61 -9.78
N GLY A 165 12.52 -23.54 -9.23
CA GLY A 165 11.09 -23.28 -9.24
C GLY A 165 10.86 -21.82 -8.89
N LEU A 166 10.17 -21.10 -9.78
CA LEU A 166 9.78 -19.71 -9.55
C LEU A 166 8.61 -19.68 -8.58
N TRP A 167 8.90 -19.52 -7.30
CA TRP A 167 7.87 -19.21 -6.33
C TRP A 167 7.70 -17.69 -6.27
N THR A 168 6.51 -17.22 -6.66
CA THR A 168 6.14 -15.81 -6.57
C THR A 168 5.08 -15.67 -5.49
N ARG A 169 5.32 -14.78 -4.52
CA ARG A 169 4.37 -14.50 -3.44
C ARG A 169 4.23 -13.00 -3.25
N TRP A 170 3.00 -12.54 -3.12
CA TRP A 170 2.71 -11.16 -2.74
C TRP A 170 3.31 -10.82 -1.38
N ILE A 171 4.02 -9.70 -1.31
CA ILE A 171 4.56 -9.17 -0.06
C ILE A 171 3.40 -8.58 0.72
N ARG A 172 3.13 -9.11 1.91
CA ARG A 172 2.09 -8.64 2.83
C ARG A 172 2.61 -8.64 4.26
N PRO A 173 1.98 -7.86 5.16
CA PRO A 173 2.32 -7.91 6.57
C PRO A 173 2.21 -9.33 7.12
N THR A 174 3.25 -9.77 7.81
CA THR A 174 3.23 -11.00 8.60
C THR A 174 3.29 -10.61 10.07
N SER A 175 2.47 -11.25 10.91
CA SER A 175 2.67 -11.23 12.35
C SER A 175 4.12 -11.63 12.62
N LYS A 176 4.86 -10.84 13.40
CA LYS A 176 6.13 -11.34 13.95
C LYS A 176 5.78 -12.63 14.73
N PRO A 177 6.51 -13.74 14.51
CA PRO A 177 6.34 -14.94 15.31
C PRO A 177 6.59 -14.67 16.80
#